data_AF-A0A3C1DR71-F1
#
_entry.id   AF-A0A3C1DR71-F1
#
_cell.length_a   1.000
_cell.length_b   1.000
_cell.length_c   1.000
_cell.angle_alpha   90.00
_cell.angle_beta   90.00
_cell.angle_gamma   90.00
#
_symmetry.space_group_name_H-M   'P 1'
#
loop_
_entity.id
_entity.type
_entity.pdbx_description
1 polymer ?
#
loop_
_entity_poly.entity_id
_entity_poly.type
_entity_poly.pdbx_seq_one_letter_code
_entity_poly.pdbx_strand_id
1 'polypeptide(L)'
;MTPEEALDLYRFADFHALGRAADAARRRRFAGREHLATYLIDRNINYTNFCTEYCSFCAFYRPNGHKEAYVHPKEVIFQKIQETIDLGGTGVLMQGGLHPDLPIEWYEDL
;
A
#
# COMPACT_ATOMS: atom_id res chain seq x y z
N MET A 1 26.34 1.29 3.39
CA MET A 1 26.06 -0.06 2.89
C MET A 1 26.01 0.03 1.38
N THR A 2 26.97 -0.61 0.71
CA THR A 2 26.95 -0.74 -0.74
C THR A 2 25.98 -1.86 -1.17
N PRO A 3 25.59 -1.95 -2.45
CA PRO A 3 24.78 -3.07 -2.94
C PRO A 3 25.41 -4.44 -2.67
N GLU A 4 26.74 -4.56 -2.75
CA GLU A 4 27.49 -5.79 -2.50
C GLU A 4 27.39 -6.22 -1.04
N GLU A 5 27.60 -5.29 -0.10
CA GLU A 5 27.45 -5.55 1.33
C GLU A 5 26.01 -5.98 1.68
N ALA A 6 25.00 -5.38 1.04
CA ALA A 6 23.61 -5.73 1.23
C ALA A 6 23.31 -7.17 0.76
N LEU A 7 23.86 -7.55 -0.38
CA LEU A 7 23.72 -8.89 -0.95
C LEU A 7 24.37 -9.96 -0.07
N ASP A 8 25.55 -9.65 0.50
CA ASP A 8 26.23 -10.55 1.42
C ASP A 8 25.42 -10.77 2.71
N LEU A 9 24.85 -9.70 3.28
CA LEU A 9 23.96 -9.82 4.44
C LEU A 9 22.72 -10.67 4.12
N TYR A 10 22.11 -10.47 2.96
CA TYR A 10 20.94 -11.25 2.55
C TYR A 10 21.24 -12.75 2.41
N ARG A 11 22.42 -13.09 1.88
CA ARG A 11 22.79 -14.49 1.59
C ARG A 11 23.37 -15.23 2.79
N PHE A 12 24.10 -14.53 3.65
CA PHE A 12 25.01 -15.19 4.60
C PHE A 12 24.86 -14.75 6.05
N ALA A 13 24.11 -13.69 6.34
CA ALA A 13 23.96 -13.26 7.74
C ALA A 13 23.18 -14.30 8.55
N ASP A 14 23.64 -14.56 9.77
CA ASP A 14 22.82 -15.26 10.76
C ASP A 14 21.53 -14.47 11.02
N PHE A 15 20.38 -15.15 10.93
CA PHE A 15 19.06 -14.52 11.01
C PHE A 15 18.89 -13.74 12.32
N HIS A 16 19.31 -14.31 13.45
CA HIS A 16 19.16 -13.66 14.75
C HIS A 16 20.15 -12.51 14.94
N ALA A 17 21.38 -12.64 14.45
CA ALA A 17 22.36 -11.55 14.45
C ALA A 17 21.87 -10.36 13.60
N LEU A 18 21.32 -10.64 12.41
CA LEU A 18 20.74 -9.62 11.54
C LEU A 18 19.54 -8.92 12.19
N GLY A 19 18.65 -9.68 12.82
CA GLY A 19 17.51 -9.15 13.57
C GLY A 19 17.94 -8.24 14.73
N ARG A 20 18.97 -8.62 15.51
CA ARG A 20 19.52 -7.79 16.58
C ARG A 20 20.16 -6.51 16.04
N ALA A 21 20.90 -6.60 14.94
CA ALA A 21 21.50 -5.42 14.30
C ALA A 21 20.43 -4.45 13.76
N ALA A 22 19.35 -5.00 13.17
CA ALA A 22 18.21 -4.22 12.70
C ALA A 22 17.48 -3.52 13.85
N ASP A 23 17.20 -4.22 14.97
CA ASP A 23 16.61 -3.59 16.15
C ASP A 23 17.53 -2.50 16.71
N ALA A 24 18.84 -2.74 16.82
CA ALA A 24 19.79 -1.72 17.29
C ALA A 24 19.78 -0.46 16.41
N ALA A 25 19.75 -0.62 15.09
CA ALA A 25 19.62 0.50 14.15
C ALA A 25 18.29 1.25 14.34
N ARG A 26 17.18 0.53 14.51
CA ARG A 26 15.86 1.09 14.81
C ARG A 26 15.86 1.84 16.14
N ARG A 27 16.41 1.28 17.22
CA ARG A 27 16.51 1.95 18.54
C ARG A 27 17.26 3.27 18.43
N ARG A 28 18.41 3.26 17.75
CA ARG A 28 19.22 4.46 17.54
C ARG A 28 18.45 5.52 16.74
N ARG A 29 17.71 5.12 15.70
CA ARG A 29 16.93 6.05 14.85
C ARG A 29 15.78 6.72 15.60
N PHE A 30 15.24 6.06 16.60
CA PHE A 30 14.10 6.50 17.40
C PHE A 30 14.44 6.70 18.88
N ALA A 31 15.70 7.06 19.18
CA ALA A 31 16.17 7.23 20.56
C ALA A 31 15.26 8.19 21.36
N GLY A 32 14.95 7.80 22.60
CA GLY A 32 14.00 8.47 23.49
C GLY A 32 12.53 8.02 23.28
N ARG A 33 12.23 7.31 22.19
CA ARG A 33 10.90 6.78 21.88
C ARG A 33 10.96 5.38 21.25
N GLU A 34 12.06 4.67 21.41
CA GLU A 34 12.31 3.38 20.80
C GLU A 34 11.40 2.27 21.34
N HIS A 35 10.74 2.50 22.47
CA HIS A 35 9.74 1.62 23.07
C HIS A 35 8.33 1.87 22.53
N LEU A 36 8.12 2.96 21.77
CA LEU A 36 6.84 3.31 21.18
C LEU A 36 6.73 2.74 19.76
N ALA A 37 5.72 1.91 19.54
CA ALA A 37 5.24 1.55 18.21
C ALA A 37 3.99 2.37 17.90
N THR A 38 4.03 3.17 16.84
CA THR A 38 2.91 4.01 16.41
C THR A 38 2.14 3.34 15.29
N TYR A 39 0.88 3.72 15.12
CA TYR A 39 0.03 3.27 14.02
C TYR A 39 -0.78 4.45 13.47
N LEU A 40 -1.32 4.26 12.27
CA LEU A 40 -2.30 5.13 11.65
C LEU A 40 -3.51 4.26 11.26
N ILE A 41 -4.70 4.84 11.34
CA ILE A 41 -5.91 4.21 10.81
C ILE A 41 -6.08 4.74 9.39
N ASP A 42 -5.96 3.86 8.41
CA ASP A 42 -6.15 4.20 7.00
C ASP A 42 -7.10 3.21 6.32
N ARG A 43 -7.50 3.53 5.09
CA ARG A 43 -8.31 2.64 4.26
C ARG A 43 -7.78 2.54 2.84
N ASN A 44 -7.57 1.31 2.37
CA ASN A 44 -7.45 1.03 0.95
C ASN A 44 -8.83 1.09 0.29
N ILE A 45 -8.99 2.02 -0.64
CA ILE A 45 -10.19 2.15 -1.48
C ILE A 45 -9.84 1.58 -2.84
N ASN A 46 -10.33 0.36 -3.07
CA ASN A 46 -10.21 -0.31 -4.35
C ASN A 46 -11.23 0.26 -5.35
N TYR A 47 -10.92 1.38 -6.00
CA TYR A 47 -11.89 2.11 -6.84
C TYR A 47 -12.20 1.40 -8.15
N THR A 48 -11.27 0.60 -8.66
CA THR A 48 -11.49 -0.28 -9.82
C THR A 48 -10.58 -1.49 -9.74
N ASN A 49 -11.07 -2.65 -10.15
CA ASN A 49 -10.24 -3.82 -10.41
C ASN A 49 -9.95 -4.04 -11.90
N PHE A 50 -10.48 -3.20 -12.78
CA PHE A 50 -10.14 -3.22 -14.21
C PHE A 50 -8.67 -2.85 -14.37
N CYS A 51 -7.93 -3.60 -15.18
CA CYS A 51 -6.53 -3.29 -15.47
C CYS A 51 -6.18 -3.67 -16.91
N THR A 52 -5.39 -2.82 -17.58
CA THR A 52 -4.77 -3.16 -18.87
C THR A 52 -3.51 -4.00 -18.73
N GLU A 53 -2.94 -4.10 -17.52
CA GLU A 53 -1.71 -4.83 -17.24
C GLU A 53 -1.99 -6.22 -16.65
N TYR A 54 -1.19 -7.21 -17.06
CA TYR A 54 -1.39 -8.63 -16.76
C TYR A 54 -0.29 -9.20 -15.88
N CYS A 55 -0.08 -8.57 -14.71
CA CYS A 55 0.93 -9.01 -13.75
C CYS A 55 0.69 -10.48 -13.32
N SER A 56 1.69 -11.33 -13.46
CA SER A 56 1.61 -12.78 -13.15
C SER A 56 1.30 -13.10 -11.70
N PHE A 57 1.54 -12.15 -10.79
CA PHE A 57 1.31 -12.28 -9.35
C PHE A 57 0.03 -11.57 -8.87
N CYS A 58 -0.69 -10.85 -9.74
CA CYS A 58 -1.85 -10.07 -9.34
C CYS A 58 -3.13 -10.91 -9.41
N ALA A 59 -3.75 -11.17 -8.26
CA ALA A 59 -5.06 -11.84 -8.18
C ALA A 59 -6.26 -10.86 -8.28
N PHE A 60 -5.99 -9.56 -8.16
CA PHE A 60 -7.03 -8.53 -8.08
C PHE A 60 -7.56 -8.10 -9.45
N TYR A 61 -6.69 -8.04 -10.46
CA TYR A 61 -7.06 -7.46 -11.76
C TYR A 61 -8.15 -8.24 -12.47
N ARG A 62 -8.90 -7.54 -13.31
CA ARG A 62 -9.84 -8.10 -14.28
C ARG A 62 -9.60 -7.45 -15.66
N PRO A 63 -9.57 -8.24 -16.74
CA PRO A 63 -9.42 -7.69 -18.09
C PRO A 63 -10.71 -7.01 -18.56
N ASN A 64 -10.60 -6.29 -19.69
CA ASN A 64 -11.74 -5.64 -20.31
C ASN A 64 -12.85 -6.64 -20.66
N GLY A 65 -14.10 -6.28 -20.36
CA GLY A 65 -15.28 -7.13 -20.57
C GLY A 65 -15.44 -8.27 -19.58
N HIS A 66 -14.54 -8.43 -18.59
CA HIS A 66 -14.73 -9.44 -17.56
C HIS A 66 -15.96 -9.10 -16.70
N LYS A 67 -16.82 -10.09 -16.44
CA LYS A 67 -18.09 -9.91 -15.70
C LYS A 67 -17.94 -9.35 -14.27
N GLU A 68 -16.75 -9.48 -13.70
CA GLU A 68 -16.41 -9.00 -12.35
C GLU A 68 -15.62 -7.68 -12.37
N ALA A 69 -15.35 -7.11 -13.54
CA ALA A 69 -14.71 -5.81 -13.64
C ALA A 69 -15.67 -4.71 -13.14
N TYR A 70 -15.15 -3.75 -12.38
CA TYR A 70 -15.94 -2.64 -11.87
C TYR A 70 -15.14 -1.34 -11.82
N VAL A 71 -15.86 -0.23 -11.87
CA VAL A 71 -15.43 1.08 -11.37
C VAL A 71 -16.47 1.51 -10.34
N HIS A 72 -16.04 1.81 -9.12
CA HIS A 72 -16.95 2.29 -8.10
C HIS A 72 -17.46 3.69 -8.45
N PRO A 73 -18.78 3.95 -8.29
CA PRO A 73 -19.31 5.31 -8.31
C PRO A 73 -18.63 6.18 -7.24
N LYS A 74 -18.52 7.48 -7.51
CA LYS A 74 -17.90 8.43 -6.56
C LYS A 74 -18.60 8.45 -5.22
N GLU A 75 -19.92 8.28 -5.20
CA GLU A 75 -20.73 8.21 -3.98
C GLU A 75 -20.30 7.04 -3.10
N VAL A 76 -19.96 5.89 -3.70
CA VAL A 76 -19.44 4.72 -2.97
C VAL A 76 -18.04 5.01 -2.43
N ILE A 77 -17.20 5.72 -3.20
CA ILE A 77 -15.87 6.14 -2.75
C ILE A 77 -15.98 7.12 -1.57
N PHE A 78 -16.83 8.14 -1.66
CA PHE A 78 -17.07 9.11 -0.60
C PHE A 78 -17.67 8.48 0.65
N GLN A 79 -18.60 7.54 0.50
CA GLN A 79 -19.10 6.77 1.63
C GLN A 79 -17.95 6.02 2.34
N LYS A 80 -17.05 5.40 1.58
CA LYS A 80 -15.89 4.71 2.16
C LYS A 80 -14.93 5.66 2.87
N ILE A 81 -14.75 6.87 2.35
CA ILE A 81 -13.96 7.92 3.00
C ILE A 81 -14.65 8.35 4.31
N GLN A 82 -15.97 8.59 4.28
CA GLN A 82 -16.73 8.98 5.46
C GLN A 82 -16.65 7.91 6.56
N GLU A 83 -16.84 6.63 6.21
CA GLU A 83 -16.66 5.51 7.15
C GLU A 83 -15.24 5.50 7.77
N THR A 84 -14.22 5.90 7.01
CA THR A 84 -12.83 5.98 7.52
C THR A 84 -12.68 7.12 8.53
N ILE A 85 -13.27 8.29 8.23
CA ILE A 85 -13.29 9.45 9.13
C ILE A 85 -14.03 9.11 10.42
N ASP A 86 -15.19 8.46 10.33
CA ASP A 86 -16.02 8.08 11.47
C ASP A 86 -15.29 7.12 12.43
N LEU A 87 -14.37 6.31 11.90
CA LEU A 87 -13.49 5.41 12.67
C LEU A 87 -12.22 6.10 13.21
N GLY A 88 -12.06 7.41 13.01
CA GLY A 88 -10.87 8.18 13.41
C GLY A 88 -9.67 7.98 12.49
N GLY A 89 -9.91 7.53 11.26
CA GLY A 89 -8.89 7.39 10.22
C GLY A 89 -8.37 8.72 9.70
N THR A 90 -7.09 8.73 9.32
CA THR A 90 -6.37 9.93 8.88
C THR A 90 -5.80 9.82 7.48
N GLY A 91 -6.04 8.70 6.78
CA GLY A 91 -5.51 8.47 5.46
C GLY A 91 -6.40 7.54 4.63
N VAL A 92 -6.41 7.76 3.32
CA VAL A 92 -6.99 6.85 2.35
C VAL A 92 -5.98 6.57 1.25
N LEU A 93 -5.98 5.33 0.76
CA LEU A 93 -5.14 4.88 -0.34
C LEU A 93 -6.06 4.50 -1.49
N MET A 94 -6.06 5.32 -2.52
CA MET A 94 -6.76 5.02 -3.78
C MET A 94 -5.94 3.98 -4.55
N GLN A 95 -6.38 2.73 -4.53
CA GLN A 95 -5.70 1.60 -5.17
C GLN A 95 -6.59 1.01 -6.24
N GLY A 96 -6.05 0.69 -7.40
CA GLY A 96 -6.85 0.12 -8.47
C GLY A 96 -5.98 -0.44 -9.57
N GLY A 97 -6.62 -1.04 -10.58
CA GLY A 97 -5.93 -1.36 -11.81
C GLY A 97 -5.74 -0.14 -12.72
N LEU A 98 -4.87 -0.29 -13.72
CA LEU A 98 -4.61 0.75 -14.72
C LEU A 98 -5.80 0.83 -15.68
N HIS A 99 -6.73 1.75 -15.42
CA HIS A 99 -7.91 1.97 -16.24
C HIS A 99 -7.63 3.04 -17.32
N PRO A 100 -7.71 2.72 -18.63
CA PRO A 100 -7.31 3.62 -19.71
C PRO A 100 -8.27 4.80 -19.86
N ASP A 101 -9.53 4.62 -19.48
CA ASP A 101 -10.58 5.64 -19.61
C ASP A 101 -10.76 6.52 -18.34
N LEU A 102 -9.93 6.34 -17.31
CA LEU A 102 -9.94 7.19 -16.12
C LEU A 102 -8.74 8.15 -16.17
N PRO A 103 -8.88 9.34 -16.79
CA PRO A 103 -7.80 10.30 -16.88
C PRO A 103 -7.60 11.02 -15.54
N ILE A 104 -6.59 11.90 -15.44
CA ILE A 104 -6.23 12.56 -14.17
C ILE A 104 -7.40 13.38 -13.60
N GLU A 105 -8.20 14.00 -14.47
CA GLU A 105 -9.36 14.83 -14.11
C GLU A 105 -10.41 14.02 -13.33
N TRP A 106 -10.52 12.71 -13.60
CA TRP A 106 -11.41 11.85 -12.83
C TRP A 106 -11.02 11.80 -11.35
N TYR A 107 -9.71 11.84 -11.05
CA TYR A 107 -9.18 11.84 -9.69
C TYR A 107 -9.16 13.23 -9.04
N GLU A 108 -9.06 14.30 -9.83
CA GLU A 108 -9.11 15.68 -9.30
C GLU A 108 -10.51 16.03 -8.76
N ASP A 109 -11.54 15.43 -9.36
CA ASP A 109 -12.93 15.56 -8.92
C ASP A 109 -13.32 14.53 -7.81
N LEU A 110 -12.35 13.99 -7.06
CA LEU A 110 -12.53 13.13 -5.87
C LEU A 110 -12.18 13.86 -4.57
#